data_AF-A0A959WI72-F1
#
_entry.id   AF-A0A959WI72-F1
#
_cell.length_a   1.000
_cell.length_b   1.000
_cell.length_c   1.000
_cell.angle_alpha   90.00
_cell.angle_beta   90.00
_cell.angle_gamma   90.00
#
_symmetry.space_group_name_H-M   'P 1'
#
loop_
_entity.id
_entity.type
_entity.pdbx_description
1 polymer ?
#
loop_
_entity_poly.entity_id
_entity_poly.type
_entity_poly.pdbx_seq_one_letter_code
_entity_poly.pdbx_strand_id
1 'polypeptide(L)'
;DRLRHAATASLLARRDVIIVASVSCIYGIGSPALYQQQMQLFKVGEWIDRDKVLRKLVRLQYERNDTVLSRGSFRVKGEVLEIMPSYAESAFRIMLFGDEIEAIHHFDPLTGEILDEVQHVSIWPATHYVTEEDSVERTLEAIRTELDQRLEELESEGKELEAHRLRQR
;
A
#
# COMPACT_ATOMS: atom_id res chain seq x y z
N ASP A 1 9.93 -7.93 -3.56
CA ASP A 1 9.82 -6.48 -3.24
C ASP A 1 9.92 -6.05 -1.78
N ARG A 2 9.87 -6.94 -0.77
CA ARG A 2 9.95 -6.52 0.65
C ARG A 2 11.04 -5.49 0.95
N LEU A 3 12.29 -5.76 0.54
CA LEU A 3 13.42 -4.85 0.78
C LEU A 3 13.25 -3.49 0.09
N ARG A 4 12.54 -3.42 -1.04
CA ARG A 4 12.22 -2.15 -1.72
C ARG A 4 11.19 -1.35 -0.92
N HIS A 5 10.14 -2.00 -0.39
CA HIS A 5 9.19 -1.34 0.51
C HIS A 5 9.86 -0.88 1.81
N ALA A 6 10.76 -1.69 2.36
CA ALA A 6 11.53 -1.32 3.56
C ALA A 6 12.43 -0.10 3.30
N ALA A 7 13.09 -0.04 2.14
CA ALA A 7 13.91 1.10 1.75
C ALA A 7 13.09 2.40 1.68
N THR A 8 11.94 2.38 0.99
CA THR A 8 11.08 3.57 0.87
C THR A 8 10.43 3.98 2.18
N ALA A 9 9.95 3.01 2.98
CA ALA A 9 9.37 3.28 4.29
C ALA A 9 10.42 3.88 5.25
N SER A 10 11.65 3.36 5.22
CA SER A 10 12.74 3.87 6.08
C SER A 10 13.10 5.31 5.75
N LEU A 11 13.24 5.66 4.46
CA LEU A 11 13.56 7.01 4.01
C LEU A 11 12.53 8.06 4.49
N LEU A 12 11.26 7.67 4.55
CA LEU A 12 10.18 8.57 4.99
C LEU A 12 10.04 8.63 6.51
N ALA A 13 10.43 7.56 7.21
CA ALA A 13 10.33 7.49 8.66
C ALA A 13 11.50 8.15 9.41
N ARG A 14 12.72 8.13 8.85
CA ARG A 14 13.94 8.62 9.53
C ARG A 14 14.99 9.15 8.56
N ARG A 15 15.93 9.96 9.06
CA ARG A 15 16.96 10.63 8.24
C ARG A 15 18.26 9.82 8.08
N ASP A 16 18.54 8.93 9.02
CA ASP A 16 19.74 8.11 9.09
C ASP A 16 19.55 6.79 8.34
N VAL A 17 19.41 6.89 7.02
CA VAL A 17 19.16 5.76 6.10
C VAL A 17 20.22 5.74 5.00
N ILE A 18 20.82 4.58 4.77
CA ILE A 18 21.68 4.30 3.63
C ILE A 18 21.03 3.18 2.82
N ILE A 19 20.83 3.40 1.52
CA ILE A 19 20.28 2.40 0.60
C ILE A 19 21.37 1.97 -0.37
N VAL A 20 21.61 0.65 -0.44
CA VAL A 20 22.40 0.03 -1.49
C VAL A 20 21.43 -0.47 -2.56
N ALA A 21 21.52 0.07 -3.77
CA ALA A 21 20.63 -0.26 -4.87
C ALA A 21 21.42 -0.55 -6.16
N SER A 22 20.84 -1.37 -7.03
CA SER A 22 21.27 -1.49 -8.41
C SER A 22 20.75 -0.31 -9.24
N VAL A 23 21.01 -0.33 -10.55
CA VAL A 23 20.46 0.63 -11.53
C VAL A 23 18.93 0.73 -11.44
N SER A 24 18.24 -0.21 -10.80
CA SER A 24 16.79 -0.14 -10.63
C SER A 24 16.29 1.14 -9.93
N CYS A 25 17.15 1.85 -9.20
CA CYS A 25 16.79 3.08 -8.50
C CYS A 25 16.45 4.28 -9.41
N ILE A 26 16.74 4.18 -10.72
CA ILE A 26 16.38 5.23 -11.70
C ILE A 26 15.03 4.99 -12.37
N TYR A 27 14.39 3.83 -12.13
CA TYR A 27 13.07 3.53 -12.70
C TYR A 27 11.93 4.11 -11.85
N GLY A 28 10.81 4.39 -12.53
CA GLY A 28 9.65 5.04 -11.94
C GLY A 28 9.08 4.26 -10.74
N ILE A 29 8.95 4.98 -9.64
CA ILE A 29 8.06 4.66 -8.53
C ILE A 29 7.03 5.79 -8.43
N GLY A 30 5.89 5.54 -7.77
CA GLY A 30 4.88 6.57 -7.55
C GLY A 30 5.42 7.77 -6.75
N SER A 31 4.64 8.85 -6.73
CA SER A 31 5.00 10.08 -6.04
C SER A 31 5.31 9.82 -4.55
N PRO A 32 6.50 10.23 -4.04
CA PRO A 32 6.82 10.11 -2.63
C PRO A 32 5.84 10.84 -1.72
N ALA A 33 5.32 12.00 -2.17
CA ALA A 33 4.34 12.78 -1.42
C ALA A 33 3.02 12.01 -1.27
N LEU A 34 2.55 11.36 -2.34
CA LEU A 34 1.33 10.53 -2.29
C LEU A 34 1.54 9.31 -1.41
N TYR A 35 2.67 8.63 -1.56
CA TYR A 35 3.02 7.48 -0.73
C TYR A 35 3.03 7.87 0.76
N GLN A 36 3.53 9.07 1.08
CA GLN A 36 3.54 9.58 2.44
C GLN A 36 2.15 9.94 2.96
N GLN A 37 1.34 10.64 2.16
CA GLN A 37 0.00 11.07 2.54
C GLN A 37 -0.96 9.90 2.78
N GLN A 38 -0.78 8.79 2.06
CA GLN A 38 -1.70 7.66 2.17
C GLN A 38 -1.48 6.76 3.38
N MET A 39 -0.35 6.89 4.10
CA MET A 39 -0.06 6.03 5.25
C MET A 39 -1.21 6.03 6.29
N GLN A 40 -1.40 4.89 6.96
CA GLN A 40 -2.31 4.81 8.11
C GLN A 40 -1.51 4.91 9.40
N LEU A 41 -1.67 6.02 10.13
CA LEU A 41 -1.11 6.17 11.47
C LEU A 41 -2.08 5.56 12.49
N PHE A 42 -1.54 4.79 13.42
CA PHE A 42 -2.22 4.34 14.63
C PHE A 42 -1.49 4.92 15.82
N LYS A 43 -2.22 5.43 16.80
CA LYS A 43 -1.66 5.99 18.03
C LYS A 43 -2.56 5.65 19.22
N VAL A 44 -1.95 5.23 20.32
CA VAL A 44 -2.67 4.90 21.56
C VAL A 44 -3.45 6.13 22.06
N GLY A 45 -4.69 5.91 22.48
CA GLY A 45 -5.65 6.93 22.92
C GLY A 45 -6.38 7.67 21.79
N GLU A 46 -6.10 7.36 20.52
CA GLU A 46 -6.86 7.93 19.40
C GLU A 46 -8.11 7.10 19.10
N TRP A 47 -9.16 7.81 18.67
CA TRP A 47 -10.43 7.23 18.25
C TRP A 47 -10.41 6.97 16.75
N ILE A 48 -10.76 5.75 16.35
CA ILE A 48 -10.79 5.32 14.95
C ILE A 48 -12.14 4.69 14.59
N ASP A 49 -12.59 4.98 13.37
CA ASP A 49 -13.70 4.24 12.77
C ASP A 49 -13.12 2.99 12.10
N ARG A 50 -13.44 1.82 12.69
CA ARG A 50 -12.90 0.54 12.25
C ARG A 50 -13.15 0.30 10.76
N ASP A 51 -14.37 0.52 10.27
CA ASP A 51 -14.72 0.23 8.89
C ASP A 51 -14.02 1.16 7.91
N LYS A 52 -13.75 2.41 8.30
CA LYS A 52 -12.91 3.32 7.51
C LYS A 52 -11.46 2.85 7.47
N VAL A 53 -10.91 2.38 8.59
CA VAL A 53 -9.54 1.85 8.64
C VAL A 53 -9.40 0.61 7.77
N LEU A 54 -10.30 -0.36 7.86
CA LEU A 54 -10.25 -1.58 7.03
C LEU A 54 -10.33 -1.25 5.54
N ARG A 55 -11.24 -0.35 5.14
CA ARG A 55 -11.30 0.14 3.74
C ARG A 55 -10.00 0.82 3.32
N LYS A 56 -9.40 1.62 4.20
CA LYS A 56 -8.11 2.27 3.92
C LYS A 56 -6.98 1.25 3.75
N LEU A 57 -6.92 0.20 4.57
CA LEU A 57 -5.92 -0.87 4.42
C LEU A 57 -6.06 -1.58 3.07
N VAL A 58 -7.29 -1.85 2.62
CA VAL A 58 -7.53 -2.41 1.28
C VAL A 58 -7.04 -1.46 0.18
N ARG A 59 -7.30 -0.15 0.30
CA ARG A 59 -6.77 0.86 -0.64
C ARG A 59 -5.24 0.92 -0.65
N LEU A 60 -4.62 0.68 0.51
CA LEU A 60 -3.18 0.51 0.64
C LEU A 60 -2.65 -0.81 0.07
N GLN A 61 -3.47 -1.58 -0.65
CA GLN A 61 -3.17 -2.87 -1.26
C GLN A 61 -2.86 -3.97 -0.24
N TYR A 62 -3.44 -3.88 0.96
CA TYR A 62 -3.42 -4.99 1.90
C TYR A 62 -4.60 -5.92 1.69
N GLU A 63 -4.35 -7.22 1.78
CA GLU A 63 -5.38 -8.25 1.70
C GLU A 63 -5.95 -8.57 3.09
N ARG A 64 -7.27 -8.72 3.20
CA ARG A 64 -7.87 -9.26 4.42
C ARG A 64 -7.78 -10.78 4.39
N ASN A 65 -7.11 -11.38 5.37
CA ASN A 65 -7.04 -12.83 5.52
C ASN A 65 -7.16 -13.23 7.00
N ASP A 66 -8.37 -13.58 7.41
CA ASP A 66 -8.67 -13.88 8.82
C ASP A 66 -8.02 -15.18 9.32
N THR A 67 -7.58 -16.06 8.40
CA THR A 67 -6.94 -17.35 8.72
C THR A 67 -5.43 -17.20 8.87
N VAL A 68 -4.76 -16.64 7.86
CA VAL A 68 -3.30 -16.57 7.78
C VAL A 68 -2.87 -15.10 7.72
N LEU A 69 -2.09 -14.68 8.72
CA LEU A 69 -1.45 -13.37 8.73
C LEU A 69 -0.12 -13.46 7.99
N SER A 70 -0.13 -13.06 6.72
CA SER A 70 1.02 -13.08 5.81
C SER A 70 1.42 -11.66 5.43
N ARG A 71 2.58 -11.52 4.81
CA ARG A 71 3.09 -10.22 4.38
C ARG A 71 2.09 -9.48 3.49
N GLY A 72 1.78 -8.23 3.84
CA GLY A 72 0.82 -7.42 3.09
C GLY A 72 -0.63 -7.83 3.37
N SER A 73 -0.89 -8.54 4.47
CA SER A 73 -2.26 -8.87 4.90
C SER A 73 -2.59 -8.32 6.28
N PHE A 74 -3.88 -8.25 6.57
CA PHE A 74 -4.40 -7.96 7.90
C PHE A 74 -5.54 -8.92 8.24
N ARG A 75 -5.84 -9.05 9.54
CA ARG A 75 -6.99 -9.80 10.05
C ARG A 75 -7.65 -9.12 11.21
N VAL A 76 -8.93 -9.43 11.40
CA VAL A 76 -9.73 -8.89 12.51
C VAL A 76 -10.22 -10.05 13.39
N LYS A 77 -9.97 -9.94 14.70
CA LYS A 77 -10.45 -10.90 15.71
C LYS A 77 -11.10 -10.13 16.85
N GLY A 78 -12.42 -9.96 16.80
CA GLY A 78 -13.15 -9.15 17.78
C GLY A 78 -12.70 -7.68 17.71
N GLU A 79 -12.13 -7.20 18.81
CA GLU A 79 -11.60 -5.84 18.95
C GLU A 79 -10.10 -5.72 18.60
N VAL A 80 -9.51 -6.80 18.08
CA VAL A 80 -8.10 -6.85 17.71
C VAL A 80 -7.96 -6.78 16.19
N LEU A 81 -7.20 -5.79 15.72
CA LEU A 81 -6.74 -5.67 14.34
C LEU A 81 -5.26 -6.04 14.28
N GLU A 82 -4.91 -7.12 13.58
CA GLU A 82 -3.52 -7.48 13.34
C GLU A 82 -3.14 -7.19 11.90
N ILE A 83 -2.00 -6.53 11.70
CA ILE A 83 -1.52 -6.07 10.40
C ILE A 83 -0.08 -6.55 10.24
N MET A 84 0.21 -7.21 9.11
CA MET A 84 1.56 -7.62 8.74
C MET A 84 2.05 -6.74 7.59
N PRO A 85 2.90 -5.72 7.87
CA PRO A 85 3.36 -4.79 6.85
C PRO A 85 4.09 -5.48 5.69
N SER A 86 3.95 -4.95 4.48
CA SER A 86 4.66 -5.50 3.30
C SER A 86 6.19 -5.44 3.44
N TYR A 87 6.69 -4.46 4.21
CA TYR A 87 8.10 -4.15 4.42
C TYR A 87 8.74 -4.80 5.65
N ALA A 88 7.96 -5.28 6.63
CA ALA A 88 8.47 -5.74 7.92
C ALA A 88 8.59 -7.28 8.00
N GLU A 89 9.35 -7.80 8.96
CA GLU A 89 9.40 -9.25 9.24
C GLU A 89 8.45 -9.68 10.35
N SER A 90 7.88 -8.70 11.03
CA SER A 90 7.03 -8.80 12.21
C SER A 90 5.73 -8.02 12.00
N ALA A 91 4.72 -8.28 12.82
CA ALA A 91 3.40 -7.71 12.70
C ALA A 91 3.11 -6.71 13.83
N PHE A 92 2.02 -5.94 13.66
CA PHE A 92 1.48 -5.06 14.68
C PHE A 92 0.07 -5.49 15.03
N ARG A 93 -0.22 -5.52 16.34
CA ARG A 93 -1.53 -5.80 16.91
C ARG A 93 -2.08 -4.51 17.51
N ILE A 94 -3.15 -4.00 16.92
CA ILE A 94 -3.89 -2.83 17.39
C ILE A 94 -5.08 -3.36 18.20
N MET A 95 -5.11 -3.06 19.50
CA MET A 95 -6.22 -3.45 20.38
C MET A 95 -7.14 -2.26 20.58
N LEU A 96 -8.42 -2.49 20.38
CA LEU A 96 -9.46 -1.47 20.49
C LEU A 96 -10.32 -1.73 21.72
N PHE A 97 -10.81 -0.66 22.34
CA PHE A 97 -11.91 -0.70 23.28
C PHE A 97 -13.05 0.15 22.70
N GLY A 98 -14.04 -0.51 22.09
CA GLY A 98 -14.96 0.17 21.17
C GLY A 98 -14.21 0.77 19.98
N ASP A 99 -14.17 2.10 19.92
CA ASP A 99 -13.51 2.87 18.84
C ASP A 99 -12.16 3.49 19.29
N GLU A 100 -11.74 3.33 20.55
CA GLU A 100 -10.48 3.86 21.06
C GLU A 100 -9.34 2.84 20.94
N ILE A 101 -8.16 3.28 20.48
CA ILE A 101 -6.95 2.44 20.46
C ILE A 101 -6.38 2.37 21.88
N GLU A 102 -6.56 1.23 22.56
CA GLU A 102 -6.10 1.02 23.93
C GLU A 102 -4.59 0.70 23.97
N ALA A 103 -4.11 -0.13 23.04
CA ALA A 103 -2.71 -0.55 23.00
C ALA A 103 -2.26 -1.01 21.61
N ILE A 104 -0.96 -0.91 21.36
CA ILE A 104 -0.32 -1.33 20.12
C ILE A 104 0.88 -2.21 20.46
N HIS A 105 0.83 -3.48 20.09
CA HIS A 105 1.93 -4.42 20.29
C HIS A 105 2.62 -4.72 18.97
N HIS A 106 3.95 -4.63 18.97
CA HIS A 106 4.81 -5.17 17.93
C HIS A 106 5.09 -6.63 18.30
N PHE A 107 4.82 -7.57 17.41
CA PHE A 107 4.89 -9.00 17.74
C PHE A 107 5.38 -9.86 16.57
N ASP A 108 5.92 -11.03 16.88
CA ASP A 108 6.29 -12.04 15.90
C ASP A 108 5.03 -12.83 15.47
N PRO A 109 4.66 -12.83 14.18
CA PRO A 109 3.43 -13.49 13.70
C PRO A 109 3.51 -15.03 13.70
N LEU A 110 4.71 -15.61 13.78
CA LEU A 110 4.95 -17.06 13.81
C LEU A 110 4.90 -17.59 15.25
N THR A 111 5.58 -16.93 16.18
CA THR A 111 5.67 -17.39 17.58
C THR A 111 4.57 -16.79 18.46
N GLY A 112 4.03 -15.63 18.08
CA GLY A 112 3.09 -14.86 18.90
C GLY A 112 3.75 -14.03 20.00
N GLU A 113 5.09 -14.04 20.10
CA GLU A 113 5.85 -13.28 21.10
C GLU A 113 5.70 -11.77 20.89
N ILE A 114 5.46 -11.04 21.97
CA ILE A 114 5.45 -9.58 21.96
C ILE A 114 6.90 -9.10 22.00
N LEU A 115 7.31 -8.40 20.94
CA LEU A 115 8.65 -7.86 20.77
C LEU A 115 8.78 -6.48 21.44
N ASP A 116 7.74 -5.65 21.34
CA ASP A 116 7.72 -4.31 21.90
C ASP A 116 6.27 -3.79 22.09
N GLU A 117 6.10 -2.83 22.98
CA GLU A 117 4.86 -2.06 23.16
C GLU A 117 5.10 -0.62 22.71
N VAL A 118 4.41 -0.21 21.65
CA VAL A 118 4.67 1.08 20.99
C VAL A 118 3.51 2.05 21.19
N GLN A 119 3.81 3.34 21.29
CA GLN A 119 2.79 4.38 21.43
C GLN A 119 2.12 4.75 20.09
N HIS A 120 2.79 4.48 18.98
CA HIS A 120 2.28 4.74 17.64
C HIS A 120 2.96 3.86 16.59
N VAL A 121 2.29 3.64 15.46
CA VAL A 121 2.85 2.96 14.29
C VAL A 121 2.24 3.52 13.01
N SER A 122 3.09 3.75 12.00
CA SER A 122 2.65 4.07 10.63
C SER A 122 2.67 2.82 9.76
N ILE A 123 1.53 2.51 9.14
CA ILE A 123 1.39 1.46 8.13
C ILE A 123 1.46 2.10 6.73
N TRP A 124 2.54 1.81 6.02
CA TRP A 124 2.77 2.33 4.66
C TRP A 124 2.09 1.45 3.59
N PRO A 125 1.79 2.01 2.40
CA PRO A 125 1.20 1.26 1.29
C PRO A 125 2.02 0.01 0.90
N ALA A 126 1.31 -1.08 0.59
CA ALA A 126 1.86 -2.33 0.11
C ALA A 126 2.23 -2.32 -1.38
N THR A 127 2.06 -1.19 -2.07
CA THR A 127 2.49 -0.93 -3.46
C THR A 127 3.25 0.38 -3.55
N HIS A 128 4.19 0.50 -4.50
CA HIS A 128 4.82 1.79 -4.84
C HIS A 128 4.01 2.60 -5.86
N TYR A 129 2.97 2.02 -6.46
CA TYR A 129 2.13 2.66 -7.47
C TYR A 129 0.82 3.11 -6.84
N VAL A 130 0.94 4.08 -5.95
CA VAL A 130 -0.17 4.67 -5.22
C VAL A 130 -0.78 5.78 -6.06
N THR A 131 -2.11 5.78 -6.22
CA THR A 131 -2.87 6.77 -6.99
C THR A 131 -3.88 7.50 -6.12
N GLU A 132 -4.25 8.72 -6.51
CA GLU A 132 -5.36 9.46 -5.90
C GLU A 132 -6.70 8.92 -6.43
N GLU A 133 -7.69 8.69 -5.56
CA GLU A 133 -9.02 8.21 -5.97
C GLU A 133 -9.67 9.14 -7.01
N ASP A 134 -9.56 10.45 -6.83
CA ASP A 134 -10.13 11.49 -7.70
C ASP A 134 -9.45 11.61 -9.09
N SER A 135 -8.43 10.79 -9.34
CA SER A 135 -7.71 10.78 -10.62
C SER A 135 -8.13 9.63 -11.54
N VAL A 136 -8.78 8.58 -11.03
CA VAL A 136 -8.98 7.35 -11.80
C VAL A 136 -9.89 7.57 -13.01
N GLU A 137 -11.06 8.17 -12.82
CA GLU A 137 -12.02 8.40 -13.91
C GLU A 137 -11.43 9.30 -14.99
N ARG A 138 -10.83 10.43 -14.61
CA ARG A 138 -10.16 11.36 -15.54
C ARG A 138 -9.02 10.68 -16.31
N THR A 139 -8.26 9.81 -15.63
CA THR A 139 -7.16 9.07 -16.25
C THR A 139 -7.69 8.04 -17.25
N LEU A 140 -8.77 7.34 -16.93
CA LEU A 140 -9.41 6.39 -17.84
C LEU A 140 -9.95 7.08 -19.09
N GLU A 141 -10.55 8.26 -18.95
CA GLU A 141 -11.00 9.07 -20.08
C GLU A 141 -9.82 9.48 -20.97
N ALA A 142 -8.74 10.01 -20.39
CA ALA A 142 -7.55 10.39 -21.13
C ALA A 142 -6.92 9.21 -21.89
N ILE A 143 -6.80 8.04 -21.25
CA ILE A 143 -6.28 6.82 -21.87
C ILE A 143 -7.15 6.39 -23.06
N ARG A 144 -8.48 6.46 -22.93
CA ARG A 144 -9.40 6.12 -24.04
C ARG A 144 -9.24 7.09 -25.20
N THR A 145 -9.17 8.39 -24.93
CA THR A 145 -8.95 9.40 -25.98
C THR A 145 -7.64 9.19 -26.72
N GLU A 146 -6.54 8.93 -25.99
CA GLU A 146 -5.25 8.64 -26.60
C GLU A 146 -5.27 7.34 -27.41
N LEU A 147 -5.94 6.30 -26.89
CA LEU A 147 -6.11 5.03 -27.59
C LEU A 147 -6.84 5.21 -28.91
N ASP A 148 -7.98 5.92 -28.92
CA ASP A 148 -8.77 6.17 -30.12
C ASP A 148 -7.94 6.92 -31.17
N GLN A 149 -7.25 7.99 -30.77
CA GLN A 149 -6.36 8.75 -31.65
C GLN A 149 -5.24 7.88 -32.23
N ARG A 150 -4.64 7.01 -31.41
CA ARG A 150 -3.53 6.15 -31.85
C ARG A 150 -4.00 5.05 -32.80
N LEU A 151 -5.21 4.52 -32.59
CA LEU A 151 -5.81 3.54 -33.47
C LEU A 151 -6.09 4.13 -34.85
N GLU A 152 -6.67 5.34 -34.92
CA GLU A 152 -6.91 6.05 -36.17
C GLU A 152 -5.59 6.29 -36.95
N GLU A 153 -4.53 6.71 -36.25
CA GLU A 153 -3.22 6.90 -36.86
C GLU A 153 -2.69 5.59 -37.48
N LEU A 154 -2.72 4.48 -36.71
CA LEU A 154 -2.23 3.18 -37.17
C LEU A 154 -3.03 2.63 -38.36
N GLU A 155 -4.36 2.75 -38.32
CA GLU A 155 -5.24 2.33 -39.42
C GLU A 155 -4.98 3.18 -40.68
N SER A 156 -4.77 4.49 -40.53
CA SER A 156 -4.43 5.38 -41.65
C SER A 156 -3.09 5.07 -42.32
N GLU A 157 -2.15 4.49 -41.57
CA GLU A 157 -0.85 4.00 -42.07
C GLU A 157 -0.92 2.56 -42.63
N GLY A 158 -2.09 1.92 -42.63
CA GLY A 158 -2.29 0.53 -43.06
C GLY A 158 -1.75 -0.51 -42.07
N LYS A 159 -1.49 -0.12 -40.81
CA LYS A 159 -0.96 -0.98 -39.73
C LYS A 159 -2.09 -1.66 -38.94
N GLU A 160 -2.96 -2.35 -39.65
CA GLU A 160 -4.16 -3.03 -39.11
C GLU A 160 -3.82 -4.04 -37.99
N LEU A 161 -2.68 -4.74 -38.10
CA LEU A 161 -2.26 -5.73 -37.12
C LEU A 161 -1.82 -5.07 -35.81
N GLU A 162 -1.07 -3.98 -35.88
CA GLU A 162 -0.65 -3.18 -34.72
C GLU A 162 -1.84 -2.51 -34.04
N ALA A 163 -2.78 -1.96 -34.82
CA ALA A 163 -4.03 -1.39 -34.30
C ALA A 163 -4.84 -2.47 -33.56
N HIS A 164 -5.00 -3.65 -34.16
CA HIS A 164 -5.71 -4.77 -33.53
C HIS A 164 -5.03 -5.22 -32.23
N ARG A 165 -3.69 -5.31 -32.19
CA ARG A 165 -2.93 -5.66 -30.98
C ARG A 165 -3.09 -4.63 -29.87
N LEU A 166 -3.08 -3.34 -30.22
CA LEU A 166 -3.22 -2.25 -29.24
C LEU A 166 -4.63 -2.24 -28.64
N ARG A 167 -5.67 -2.48 -29.45
CA ARG A 167 -7.07 -2.54 -29.00
C ARG A 167 -7.37 -3.70 -28.04
N GLN A 168 -6.64 -4.81 -28.13
CA GLN A 168 -6.83 -5.97 -27.26
C GLN A 168 -6.13 -5.86 -25.89
N ARG A 169 -5.17 -4.95 -25.74
CA ARG A 169 -4.38 -4.77 -24.52
C ARG A 169 -5.00 -3.75 -23.60
#